data_AF-A0A7X8UX70-F1
#
_entry.id   AF-A0A7X8UX70-F1
#
_cell.length_a   1.000
_cell.length_b   1.000
_cell.length_c   1.000
_cell.angle_alpha   90.00
_cell.angle_beta   90.00
_cell.angle_gamma   90.00
#
_symmetry.space_group_name_H-M   'P 1'
#
loop_
_entity.id
_entity.type
_entity.pdbx_description
1 polymer ?
#
loop_
_entity_poly.entity_id
_entity_poly.type
_entity_poly.pdbx_seq_one_letter_code
_entity_poly.pdbx_strand_id
1 'polypeptide(L)'
;MLFKIMAKPSRAIMLLLGLGVMGCSQITRVEQAEQGERNELDDFLHLHLQQAPMVTVAEAYRAMLYLADGEEKYDDFAAREAALFQRGIARPEWKLQPAACIDRGSVAYMVCKICRIRGGVNYTLFGGMGIGDRRYAVRELVYRRMLSEGADYRYLSGAEMVSLMAKADAYMAERGLYQEESVDIMQR
;
A
#
# COMPACT_ATOMS: atom_id res chain seq x y z
N MET A 1 -51.11 10.73 56.34
CA MET A 1 -50.24 11.89 56.09
C MET A 1 -48.83 11.55 56.53
N LEU A 2 -47.89 11.36 55.59
CA LEU A 2 -46.47 11.74 55.67
C LEU A 2 -45.74 11.14 54.46
N PHE A 3 -45.64 11.96 53.41
CA PHE A 3 -44.83 11.75 52.22
C PHE A 3 -43.33 11.88 52.60
N LYS A 4 -42.47 10.98 52.11
CA LYS A 4 -41.02 11.26 51.97
C LYS A 4 -40.38 10.44 50.84
N ILE A 5 -40.34 11.09 49.67
CA ILE A 5 -39.20 11.31 48.77
C ILE A 5 -38.25 10.12 48.48
N MET A 6 -38.48 9.59 47.27
CA MET A 6 -37.58 9.02 46.25
C MET A 6 -36.07 9.31 46.38
N ALA A 7 -35.25 8.26 46.27
CA ALA A 7 -33.86 8.34 45.79
C ALA A 7 -33.54 7.14 44.88
N LYS A 8 -33.20 7.42 43.62
CA LYS A 8 -32.83 6.50 42.53
C LYS A 8 -31.33 6.08 42.66
N PRO A 9 -30.87 5.00 42.01
CA PRO A 9 -29.57 4.38 42.25
C PRO A 9 -28.46 5.06 41.44
N SER A 10 -27.33 5.32 42.08
CA SER A 10 -26.13 5.84 41.40
C SER A 10 -25.34 4.69 40.78
N ARG A 11 -25.32 4.64 39.45
CA ARG A 11 -24.44 3.78 38.65
C ARG A 11 -23.00 4.24 38.83
N ALA A 12 -22.17 3.40 39.46
CA ALA A 12 -20.73 3.59 39.50
C ALA A 12 -20.14 3.39 38.09
N ILE A 13 -19.63 4.47 37.48
CA ILE A 13 -18.85 4.43 36.25
C ILE A 13 -17.41 4.07 36.67
N MET A 14 -17.00 2.84 36.36
CA MET A 14 -15.64 2.35 36.54
C MET A 14 -14.81 2.80 35.33
N LEU A 15 -14.01 3.85 35.51
CA LEU A 15 -13.04 4.34 34.54
C LEU A 15 -11.81 3.40 34.57
N LEU A 16 -11.73 2.47 33.61
CA LEU A 16 -10.53 1.68 33.35
C LEU A 16 -9.49 2.56 32.66
N LEU A 17 -8.43 2.92 33.39
CA LEU A 17 -7.21 3.51 32.83
C LEU A 17 -6.55 2.49 31.90
N GLY A 18 -6.63 2.74 30.59
CA GLY A 18 -5.83 2.02 29.59
C GLY A 18 -4.37 2.48 29.66
N LEU A 19 -3.48 1.60 30.07
CA LEU A 19 -2.03 1.74 29.90
C LEU A 19 -1.71 1.70 28.40
N GLY A 20 -1.47 2.87 27.83
CA GLY A 20 -1.08 3.02 26.43
C GLY A 20 0.33 2.45 26.19
N VAL A 21 0.41 1.44 25.33
CA VAL A 21 1.67 0.98 24.74
C VAL A 21 2.26 2.12 23.93
N MET A 22 3.40 2.65 24.36
CA MET A 22 4.24 3.55 23.57
C MET A 22 4.85 2.75 22.39
N GLY A 23 4.07 2.52 21.34
CA GLY A 23 4.53 2.05 20.04
C GLY A 23 4.79 3.23 19.12
N CYS A 24 5.92 3.23 18.40
CA CYS A 24 6.30 4.28 17.45
C CYS A 24 5.11 4.74 16.60
N SER A 25 4.78 6.03 16.66
CA SER A 25 3.59 6.61 16.04
C SER A 25 3.70 6.65 14.51
N GLN A 26 3.34 5.56 13.84
CA GLN A 26 2.99 5.61 12.43
C GLN A 26 1.62 6.30 12.29
N ILE A 27 1.47 7.16 11.27
CA ILE A 27 0.17 7.76 10.99
C ILE A 27 -0.74 6.65 10.45
N THR A 28 -1.90 6.47 11.05
CA THR A 28 -2.90 5.48 10.62
C THR A 28 -4.18 6.15 10.13
N ARG A 29 -4.85 5.56 9.14
CA ARG A 29 -6.12 6.01 8.57
C ARG A 29 -7.06 4.81 8.40
N VAL A 30 -7.61 4.33 9.52
CA VAL A 30 -8.44 3.11 9.58
C VAL A 30 -9.66 3.21 8.66
N GLU A 31 -10.44 4.29 8.78
CA GLU A 31 -11.65 4.49 7.98
C GLU A 31 -11.33 4.54 6.48
N GLN A 32 -10.23 5.19 6.09
CA GLN A 32 -9.81 5.27 4.69
C GLN A 32 -9.42 3.89 4.15
N ALA A 33 -8.67 3.10 4.93
CA ALA A 33 -8.33 1.73 4.56
C ALA A 33 -9.58 0.86 4.38
N GLU A 34 -10.55 0.96 5.30
CA GLU A 34 -11.82 0.22 5.19
C GLU A 34 -12.66 0.66 3.98
N GLN A 35 -12.72 1.96 3.69
CA GLN A 35 -13.39 2.47 2.48
C GLN A 35 -12.70 1.95 1.22
N GLY A 36 -11.37 1.97 1.19
CA GLY A 36 -10.58 1.44 0.10
C GLY A 36 -10.80 -0.05 -0.16
N GLU A 37 -11.13 -0.85 0.86
CA GLU A 37 -11.50 -2.26 0.72
C GLU A 37 -12.93 -2.47 0.19
N ARG A 38 -13.87 -1.59 0.56
CA ARG A 38 -15.29 -1.71 0.16
C ARG A 38 -15.59 -1.23 -1.24
N ASN A 39 -14.74 -0.35 -1.78
CA ASN A 39 -14.96 0.23 -3.10
C ASN A 39 -14.72 -0.81 -4.21
N GLU A 40 -15.59 -0.79 -5.21
CA GLU A 40 -15.35 -1.47 -6.49
C GLU A 40 -14.03 -0.98 -7.10
N LEU A 41 -13.39 -1.82 -7.92
CA LEU A 41 -12.05 -1.55 -8.44
C LEU A 41 -11.94 -0.20 -9.19
N ASP A 42 -12.93 0.12 -10.02
CA ASP A 42 -12.95 1.36 -10.80
C ASP A 42 -13.03 2.59 -9.89
N ASP A 43 -13.97 2.61 -8.95
CA ASP A 43 -14.11 3.67 -7.95
C ASP A 43 -12.88 3.77 -7.04
N PHE A 44 -12.30 2.63 -6.69
CA PHE A 44 -11.06 2.57 -5.92
C PHE A 44 -9.91 3.27 -6.65
N LEU A 45 -9.65 2.95 -7.92
CA LEU A 45 -8.53 3.50 -8.68
C LEU A 45 -8.75 4.95 -9.11
N HIS A 46 -9.95 5.28 -9.57
CA HIS A 46 -10.22 6.56 -10.24
C HIS A 46 -10.74 7.65 -9.32
N LEU A 47 -11.36 7.31 -8.19
CA LEU A 47 -11.90 8.30 -7.24
C LEU A 47 -11.16 8.25 -5.91
N HIS A 48 -11.23 7.12 -5.23
CA HIS A 48 -10.75 6.98 -3.86
C HIS A 48 -9.24 7.15 -3.76
N LEU A 49 -8.48 6.37 -4.54
CA LEU A 49 -7.03 6.40 -4.50
C LEU A 49 -6.49 7.74 -4.97
N GLN A 50 -7.04 8.36 -6.02
CA GLN A 50 -6.57 9.65 -6.52
C GLN A 50 -6.70 10.78 -5.50
N GLN A 51 -7.76 10.76 -4.70
CA GLN A 51 -8.07 11.78 -3.70
C GLN A 51 -7.40 11.53 -2.35
N ALA A 52 -6.80 10.35 -2.14
CA ALA A 52 -6.17 9.98 -0.88
C ALA A 52 -5.00 10.94 -0.55
N PRO A 53 -5.05 11.68 0.58
CA PRO A 53 -3.97 12.59 0.95
C PRO A 53 -2.68 11.83 1.28
N MET A 54 -2.83 10.63 1.84
CA MET A 54 -1.78 9.64 2.07
C MET A 54 -2.36 8.26 1.83
N VAL A 55 -1.63 7.42 1.12
CA VAL A 55 -2.03 6.05 0.83
C VAL A 55 -1.72 5.16 2.05
N THR A 56 -2.65 4.29 2.39
CA THR A 56 -2.49 3.25 3.42
C THR A 56 -1.84 2.00 2.84
N VAL A 57 -1.30 1.14 3.71
CA VAL A 57 -0.67 -0.12 3.27
C VAL A 57 -1.68 -1.02 2.56
N ALA A 58 -2.93 -1.08 3.04
CA ALA A 58 -4.00 -1.86 2.41
C ALA A 58 -4.26 -1.42 0.96
N GLU A 59 -4.46 -0.12 0.75
CA GLU A 59 -4.68 0.45 -0.58
C GLU A 59 -3.46 0.25 -1.49
N ALA A 60 -2.24 0.45 -0.95
CA ALA A 60 -1.02 0.25 -1.71
C ALA A 60 -0.85 -1.20 -2.16
N TYR A 61 -1.12 -2.17 -1.29
CA TYR A 61 -1.02 -3.59 -1.62
C TYR A 61 -2.04 -4.00 -2.70
N ARG A 62 -3.28 -3.53 -2.59
CA ARG A 62 -4.32 -3.70 -3.63
C ARG A 62 -3.86 -3.12 -4.97
N ALA A 63 -3.42 -1.86 -4.97
CA ALA A 63 -2.94 -1.17 -6.17
C ALA A 63 -1.72 -1.83 -6.82
N MET A 64 -0.76 -2.31 -6.02
CA MET A 64 0.45 -2.97 -6.52
C MET A 64 0.17 -4.35 -7.11
N LEU A 65 -0.76 -5.12 -6.54
CA LEU A 65 -1.18 -6.39 -7.15
C LEU A 65 -1.95 -6.16 -8.44
N TYR A 66 -2.85 -5.17 -8.49
CA TYR A 66 -3.52 -4.79 -9.72
C TYR A 66 -2.51 -4.39 -10.80
N LEU A 67 -1.52 -3.55 -10.47
CA LEU A 67 -0.44 -3.22 -11.40
C LEU A 67 0.33 -4.46 -11.87
N ALA A 68 0.57 -5.42 -10.99
CA ALA A 68 1.38 -6.61 -11.31
C ALA A 68 0.63 -7.64 -12.16
N ASP A 69 -0.68 -7.73 -12.00
CA ASP A 69 -1.50 -8.83 -12.54
C ASP A 69 -2.48 -8.36 -13.62
N GLY A 70 -2.77 -7.05 -13.71
CA GLY A 70 -3.74 -6.46 -14.64
C GLY A 70 -5.21 -6.64 -14.25
N GLU A 71 -5.47 -7.40 -13.19
CA GLU A 71 -6.81 -7.74 -12.69
C GLU A 71 -6.82 -7.91 -11.17
N GLU A 72 -8.00 -7.81 -10.55
CA GLU A 72 -8.17 -8.02 -9.12
C GLU A 72 -8.45 -9.50 -8.81
N LYS A 73 -7.50 -10.17 -8.14
CA LYS A 73 -7.55 -11.62 -7.85
C LYS A 73 -7.83 -11.98 -6.40
N TYR A 74 -7.70 -11.03 -5.48
CA TYR A 74 -7.65 -11.30 -4.05
C TYR A 74 -8.70 -10.46 -3.34
N ASP A 75 -9.52 -11.12 -2.52
CA ASP A 75 -10.71 -10.52 -1.91
C ASP A 75 -10.42 -9.75 -0.62
N ASP A 76 -9.29 -10.03 0.03
CA ASP A 76 -8.94 -9.41 1.31
C ASP A 76 -7.45 -9.05 1.45
N PHE A 77 -7.18 -8.22 2.45
CA PHE A 77 -5.83 -7.76 2.76
C PHE A 77 -4.84 -8.90 3.04
N ALA A 78 -5.25 -9.93 3.79
CA ALA A 78 -4.35 -11.01 4.20
C ALA A 78 -3.91 -11.85 2.99
N ALA A 79 -4.83 -12.11 2.06
CA ALA A 79 -4.53 -12.79 0.81
C ALA A 79 -3.59 -11.96 -0.07
N ARG A 80 -3.82 -10.64 -0.18
CA ARG A 80 -2.94 -9.71 -0.89
C ARG A 80 -1.54 -9.65 -0.29
N GLU A 81 -1.46 -9.54 1.04
CA GLU A 81 -0.20 -9.53 1.78
C GLU A 81 0.60 -10.82 1.55
N ALA A 82 -0.05 -11.98 1.70
CA ALA A 82 0.58 -13.28 1.46
C ALA A 82 1.13 -13.40 0.03
N ALA A 83 0.35 -12.97 -0.98
CA ALA A 83 0.76 -12.99 -2.38
C ALA A 83 1.97 -12.08 -2.63
N LEU A 84 1.97 -10.86 -2.09
CA LEU A 84 3.08 -9.92 -2.23
C LEU A 84 4.35 -10.44 -1.57
N PHE A 85 4.26 -11.07 -0.40
CA PHE A 85 5.40 -11.67 0.29
C PHE A 85 5.95 -12.89 -0.46
N GLN A 86 5.07 -13.78 -0.92
CA GLN A 86 5.47 -14.95 -1.70
C GLN A 86 6.22 -14.57 -2.98
N ARG A 87 5.78 -13.49 -3.64
CA ARG A 87 6.41 -12.95 -4.86
C ARG A 87 7.63 -12.07 -4.57
N GLY A 88 7.94 -11.82 -3.29
CA GLY A 88 8.99 -10.91 -2.85
C GLY A 88 8.77 -9.47 -3.32
N ILE A 89 7.54 -9.07 -3.63
CA ILE A 89 7.18 -7.71 -4.02
C ILE A 89 7.15 -6.82 -2.76
N ALA A 90 6.69 -7.35 -1.64
CA ALA A 90 6.83 -6.75 -0.31
C ALA A 90 7.60 -7.69 0.63
N ARG A 91 8.01 -7.18 1.80
CA ARG A 91 8.80 -7.93 2.78
C ARG A 91 8.11 -8.02 4.14
N PRO A 92 8.00 -9.20 4.75
CA PRO A 92 7.40 -9.35 6.07
C PRO A 92 8.19 -8.63 7.18
N GLU A 93 9.50 -8.45 7.01
CA GLU A 93 10.37 -7.77 7.98
C GLU A 93 10.00 -6.30 8.20
N TRP A 94 9.29 -5.69 7.24
CA TRP A 94 8.83 -4.31 7.37
C TRP A 94 7.70 -4.13 8.38
N LYS A 95 6.98 -5.20 8.73
CA LYS A 95 5.89 -5.22 9.73
C LYS A 95 4.83 -4.13 9.50
N LEU A 96 4.56 -3.83 8.23
CA LEU A 96 3.60 -2.80 7.84
C LEU A 96 2.18 -3.21 8.27
N GLN A 97 1.43 -2.25 8.82
CA GLN A 97 0.06 -2.48 9.27
C GLN A 97 -0.93 -1.94 8.23
N PRO A 98 -2.07 -2.61 7.97
CA PRO A 98 -2.97 -2.27 6.86
C PRO A 98 -3.44 -0.81 6.88
N ALA A 99 -3.79 -0.30 8.06
CA ALA A 99 -4.26 1.07 8.23
C ALA A 99 -3.13 2.11 8.32
N ALA A 100 -1.85 1.72 8.39
CA ALA A 100 -0.75 2.67 8.43
C ALA A 100 -0.55 3.33 7.07
N CYS A 101 -0.18 4.61 7.05
CA CYS A 101 0.24 5.29 5.84
C CYS A 101 1.55 4.67 5.33
N ILE A 102 1.63 4.40 4.03
CA ILE A 102 2.80 3.79 3.42
C ILE A 102 3.83 4.83 2.98
N ASP A 103 5.11 4.53 3.19
CA ASP A 103 6.20 5.35 2.71
C ASP A 103 6.52 5.12 1.23
N ARG A 104 7.09 6.16 0.61
CA ARG A 104 7.51 6.17 -0.79
C ARG A 104 8.50 5.06 -1.12
N GLY A 105 9.41 4.77 -0.18
CA GLY A 105 10.44 3.76 -0.30
C GLY A 105 9.86 2.35 -0.48
N SER A 106 8.88 2.01 0.33
CA SER A 106 8.17 0.72 0.26
C SER A 106 7.48 0.54 -1.09
N VAL A 107 6.75 1.55 -1.57
CA VAL A 107 6.09 1.49 -2.89
C VAL A 107 7.10 1.44 -4.02
N ALA A 108 8.19 2.23 -3.94
CA ALA A 108 9.24 2.21 -4.94
C ALA A 108 9.88 0.83 -5.08
N TYR A 109 10.11 0.15 -3.95
CA TYR A 109 10.61 -1.22 -3.96
C TYR A 109 9.63 -2.15 -4.68
N MET A 110 8.34 -2.09 -4.35
CA MET A 110 7.31 -2.92 -4.99
C MET A 110 7.30 -2.73 -6.51
N VAL A 111 7.30 -1.48 -6.98
CA VAL A 111 7.34 -1.17 -8.42
C VAL A 111 8.60 -1.69 -9.09
N CYS A 112 9.78 -1.54 -8.48
CA CYS A 112 11.01 -2.13 -9.02
C CYS A 112 10.90 -3.65 -9.18
N LYS A 113 10.26 -4.34 -8.23
CA LYS A 113 10.07 -5.79 -8.29
C LYS A 113 9.08 -6.19 -9.38
N ILE A 114 7.95 -5.49 -9.50
CA ILE A 114 6.93 -5.72 -10.52
C ILE A 114 7.52 -5.50 -11.92
N CYS A 115 8.18 -4.36 -12.14
CA CYS A 115 8.80 -4.01 -13.42
C CYS A 115 10.12 -4.76 -13.69
N ARG A 116 10.53 -5.70 -12.82
CA ARG A 116 11.79 -6.46 -12.92
C ARG A 116 13.04 -5.58 -13.08
N ILE A 117 13.03 -4.41 -12.45
CA ILE A 117 14.14 -3.44 -12.48
C ILE A 117 15.22 -3.93 -11.51
N ARG A 118 16.38 -4.31 -12.06
CA ARG A 118 17.53 -4.81 -11.27
C ARG A 118 18.34 -3.71 -10.58
N GLY A 119 18.11 -2.46 -10.95
CA GLY A 119 18.85 -1.29 -10.45
C GLY A 119 20.34 -1.30 -10.77
N GLY A 120 21.07 -0.34 -10.18
CA GLY A 120 22.54 -0.30 -10.24
C GLY A 120 23.23 -1.33 -9.33
N VAL A 121 24.57 -1.43 -9.41
CA VAL A 121 25.39 -2.40 -8.65
C VAL A 121 25.05 -2.40 -7.15
N ASN A 122 24.88 -1.23 -6.53
CA ASN A 122 24.52 -1.12 -5.11
C ASN A 122 23.13 -1.70 -4.79
N TYR A 123 22.15 -1.54 -5.69
CA TYR A 123 20.81 -2.13 -5.51
C TYR A 123 20.89 -3.66 -5.61
N THR A 124 21.66 -4.18 -6.57
CA THR A 124 21.84 -5.62 -6.74
C THR A 124 22.59 -6.25 -5.55
N LEU A 125 23.65 -5.60 -5.05
CA LEU A 125 24.46 -6.12 -3.94
C LEU A 125 23.78 -5.96 -2.57
N PHE A 126 23.32 -4.75 -2.22
CA PHE A 126 22.78 -4.47 -0.88
C PHE A 126 21.26 -4.68 -0.77
N GLY A 127 20.52 -4.50 -1.87
CA GLY A 127 19.07 -4.69 -1.90
C GLY A 127 18.66 -6.15 -1.71
N GLY A 128 19.48 -7.10 -2.17
CA GLY A 128 19.29 -8.53 -1.90
C GLY A 128 19.39 -8.89 -0.41
N MET A 129 20.24 -8.17 0.33
CA MET A 129 20.44 -8.34 1.78
C MET A 129 19.45 -7.52 2.63
N GLY A 130 18.53 -6.78 2.01
CA GLY A 130 17.54 -5.93 2.71
C GLY A 130 18.13 -4.64 3.30
N ILE A 131 19.37 -4.28 2.98
CA ILE A 131 20.02 -3.08 3.51
C ILE A 131 19.78 -1.91 2.55
N GLY A 132 18.96 -0.95 2.98
CA GLY A 132 18.69 0.27 2.21
C GLY A 132 17.92 0.03 0.90
N ASP A 133 17.26 -1.12 0.75
CA ASP A 133 16.55 -1.54 -0.45
C ASP A 133 15.50 -0.51 -0.91
N ARG A 134 14.70 0.01 0.02
CA ARG A 134 13.72 1.09 -0.20
C ARG A 134 14.36 2.39 -0.68
N ARG A 135 15.50 2.78 -0.07
CA ARG A 135 16.27 3.98 -0.48
C ARG A 135 16.81 3.84 -1.89
N TYR A 136 17.38 2.69 -2.23
CA TYR A 136 17.93 2.46 -3.56
C TYR A 136 16.83 2.31 -4.62
N ALA A 137 15.68 1.73 -4.27
CA ALA A 137 14.51 1.66 -5.16
C ALA A 137 14.04 3.07 -5.56
N VAL A 138 13.92 3.97 -4.58
CA VAL A 138 13.57 5.38 -4.84
C VAL A 138 14.54 6.02 -5.82
N ARG A 139 15.85 5.85 -5.61
CA ARG A 139 16.87 6.42 -6.51
C ARG A 139 16.74 5.89 -7.94
N GLU A 140 16.43 4.61 -8.09
CA GLU A 140 16.26 3.98 -9.39
C GLU A 140 15.02 4.52 -10.13
N LEU A 141 13.90 4.67 -9.42
CA LEU A 141 12.68 5.24 -10.02
C LEU A 141 12.80 6.74 -10.31
N VAL A 142 13.60 7.48 -9.53
CA VAL A 142 13.95 8.88 -9.82
C VAL A 142 14.82 8.96 -11.09
N TYR A 143 15.85 8.12 -11.20
CA TYR A 143 16.70 8.05 -12.39
C TYR A 143 15.88 7.78 -13.66
N ARG A 144 14.86 6.92 -13.55
CA ARG A 144 13.93 6.58 -14.63
C ARG A 144 12.80 7.60 -14.84
N ARG A 145 12.78 8.71 -14.09
CA ARG A 145 11.75 9.76 -14.13
C ARG A 145 10.33 9.27 -13.79
N MET A 146 10.24 8.11 -13.13
CA MET A 146 8.98 7.57 -12.62
C MET A 146 8.54 8.32 -11.36
N LEU A 147 9.50 8.59 -10.47
CA LEU A 147 9.33 9.33 -9.24
C LEU A 147 10.04 10.69 -9.29
N SER A 148 9.52 11.69 -8.56
CA SER A 148 10.22 12.94 -8.28
C SER A 148 11.27 12.75 -7.17
N GLU A 149 12.23 13.68 -7.09
CA GLU A 149 13.19 13.72 -5.98
C GLU A 149 12.49 13.95 -4.63
N GLY A 150 13.05 13.36 -3.58
CA GLY A 150 12.51 13.48 -2.23
C GLY A 150 12.90 12.32 -1.32
N ALA A 151 12.66 12.49 -0.03
CA ALA A 151 12.91 11.47 0.98
C ALA A 151 12.13 10.18 0.71
N ASP A 152 12.77 9.04 0.98
CA ASP A 152 12.20 7.70 0.85
C ASP A 152 11.19 7.39 1.96
N TYR A 153 11.42 7.90 3.18
CA TYR A 153 10.53 7.71 4.33
C TYR A 153 9.29 8.63 4.35
N ARG A 154 9.11 9.50 3.35
CA ARG A 154 7.92 10.36 3.24
C ARG A 154 6.72 9.51 2.82
N TYR A 155 5.54 9.77 3.40
CA TYR A 155 4.30 9.14 2.94
C TYR A 155 3.98 9.51 1.49
N LEU A 156 3.49 8.52 0.74
CA LEU A 156 3.08 8.68 -0.65
C LEU A 156 1.63 9.17 -0.71
N SER A 157 1.34 10.19 -1.52
CA SER A 157 -0.05 10.59 -1.78
C SER A 157 -0.70 9.71 -2.85
N GLY A 158 -2.03 9.73 -2.88
CA GLY A 158 -2.84 9.04 -3.85
C GLY A 158 -2.53 9.40 -5.30
N ALA A 159 -2.49 10.69 -5.60
CA ALA A 159 -2.13 11.22 -6.91
C ALA A 159 -0.70 10.81 -7.33
N GLU A 160 0.26 10.78 -6.40
CA GLU A 160 1.61 10.29 -6.69
C GLU A 160 1.62 8.79 -6.99
N MET A 161 0.83 7.98 -6.27
CA MET A 161 0.69 6.54 -6.53
C MET A 161 0.11 6.28 -7.92
N VAL A 162 -0.99 6.94 -8.29
CA VAL A 162 -1.63 6.75 -9.60
C VAL A 162 -0.70 7.20 -10.72
N SER A 163 0.00 8.34 -10.56
CA SER A 163 1.01 8.77 -11.53
C SER A 163 2.15 7.76 -11.67
N LEU A 164 2.62 7.18 -10.56
CA LEU A 164 3.64 6.15 -10.58
C LEU A 164 3.16 4.87 -11.28
N MET A 165 1.94 4.41 -10.99
CA MET A 165 1.33 3.26 -11.64
C MET A 165 1.26 3.45 -13.15
N ALA A 166 0.77 4.60 -13.62
CA ALA A 166 0.69 4.88 -15.06
C ALA A 166 2.05 4.84 -15.76
N LYS A 167 3.12 5.35 -15.11
CA LYS A 167 4.48 5.28 -15.66
C LYS A 167 5.09 3.88 -15.60
N ALA A 168 4.76 3.12 -14.56
CA ALA A 168 5.19 1.73 -14.42
C ALA A 168 4.51 0.84 -15.48
N ASP A 169 3.22 1.05 -15.71
CA ASP A 169 2.42 0.42 -16.76
C ASP A 169 3.02 0.67 -18.15
N ALA A 170 3.27 1.94 -18.51
CA ALA A 170 3.95 2.30 -19.74
C ALA A 170 5.33 1.62 -19.89
N TYR A 171 6.10 1.54 -18.81
CA TYR A 171 7.39 0.84 -18.82
C TYR A 171 7.26 -0.67 -19.02
N MET A 172 6.23 -1.29 -18.45
CA MET A 172 5.94 -2.72 -18.66
C MET A 172 5.53 -2.98 -20.11
N ALA A 173 4.72 -2.09 -20.70
CA ALA A 173 4.35 -2.14 -22.12
C ALA A 173 5.57 -2.08 -23.04
N GLU A 174 6.45 -1.10 -22.84
CA GLU A 174 7.69 -0.94 -23.62
C GLU A 174 8.63 -2.17 -23.53
N ARG A 175 8.52 -2.95 -22.45
CA ARG A 175 9.39 -4.09 -22.16
C ARG A 175 8.74 -5.45 -22.45
N GLY A 176 7.50 -5.48 -22.92
CA GLY A 176 6.75 -6.72 -23.14
C GLY A 176 6.61 -7.55 -21.87
N LEU A 177 6.35 -6.89 -20.73
CA LEU A 177 6.24 -7.57 -19.43
C LEU A 177 4.83 -8.07 -19.10
N TYR A 178 3.82 -7.71 -19.89
CA TYR A 178 2.50 -8.32 -19.79
C TYR A 178 2.57 -9.79 -20.21
N GLN A 179 1.81 -10.63 -19.51
CA GLN A 179 1.51 -11.95 -20.03
C GLN A 179 0.51 -11.74 -21.17
N GLU A 180 0.97 -11.82 -22.42
CA GLU A 180 0.06 -11.85 -23.56
C GLU A 180 -0.78 -13.11 -23.45
N GLU A 181 -2.05 -12.97 -23.09
CA GLU A 181 -3.02 -14.01 -23.35
C GLU A 181 -3.19 -14.04 -24.87
N SER A 182 -2.78 -15.14 -25.50
CA SER A 182 -2.85 -15.28 -26.96
C SER A 182 -4.33 -15.27 -27.38
N VAL A 183 -4.85 -14.11 -27.78
CA VAL A 183 -6.15 -14.03 -28.42
C VAL A 183 -5.99 -14.63 -29.81
N ASP A 184 -6.42 -15.87 -29.97
CA ASP A 184 -6.45 -16.51 -31.28
C ASP A 184 -7.53 -15.82 -32.13
N ILE A 185 -7.12 -14.85 -32.95
CA ILE A 185 -8.00 -14.05 -33.81
C ILE A 185 -8.54 -14.89 -34.99
N MET A 186 -8.21 -16.19 -35.07
CA MET A 186 -8.62 -17.07 -36.17
C MET A 186 -10.01 -17.70 -36.03
N GLN A 187 -10.91 -17.14 -35.21
CA GLN A 187 -12.33 -17.53 -35.19
C GLN A 187 -13.24 -16.43 -35.73
N ARG A 188 -13.18 -16.18 -37.05
CA ARG A 188 -14.39 -15.84 -37.83
C ARG A 188 -14.23 -15.99 -39.32
#